data_AF-T0TML3-F1
#
_entry.id   AF-T0TML3-F1
#
_cell.length_a   1.000
_cell.length_b   1.000
_cell.length_c   1.000
_cell.angle_alpha   90.00
_cell.angle_beta   90.00
_cell.angle_gamma   90.00
#
_symmetry.space_group_name_H-M   'P 1'
#
loop_
_entity.id
_entity.type
_entity.pdbx_description
1 polymer ?
#
loop_
_entity_poly.entity_id
_entity_poly.type
_entity_poly.pdbx_seq_one_letter_code
_entity_poly.pdbx_strand_id
1 'polypeptide(L)'
;MWDIEGEILDRTSRNKIRDYGVDVNQYICSHWQIESNQFFPMSKNFGETIGLNQVDKLDRIFKDKHKRLLCVNDDGDFNEENLIHFKQILNEYYPKKSAYEK
;
A
#
# COMPACT_ATOMS: atom_id res chain seq x y z
N MET A 1 7.30 3.37 -18.80
CA MET A 1 8.25 2.64 -17.94
C MET A 1 8.06 1.14 -18.06
N TRP A 2 6.86 0.59 -17.88
CA TRP A 2 6.60 -0.84 -18.16
C TRP A 2 6.95 -1.26 -19.59
N ASP A 3 6.70 -0.39 -20.57
CA ASP A 3 7.09 -0.67 -21.97
C ASP A 3 8.60 -0.60 -22.22
N ILE A 4 9.37 0.00 -21.30
CA ILE A 4 10.81 0.24 -21.44
C ILE A 4 11.59 -0.80 -20.61
N GLU A 5 11.24 -0.96 -19.33
CA GLU A 5 11.93 -1.77 -18.32
C GLU A 5 11.03 -2.91 -17.78
N GLY A 6 10.16 -3.43 -18.64
CA GLY A 6 9.12 -4.40 -18.26
C GLY A 6 9.68 -5.65 -17.59
N GLU A 7 10.79 -6.20 -18.10
CA GLU A 7 11.42 -7.39 -17.53
C GLU A 7 11.88 -7.18 -16.07
N ILE A 8 12.53 -6.05 -15.79
CA ILE A 8 13.02 -5.73 -14.44
C ILE A 8 11.86 -5.54 -13.48
N LEU A 9 10.85 -4.76 -13.88
CA LEU A 9 9.67 -4.49 -13.05
C LEU A 9 8.85 -5.76 -12.78
N ASP A 10 8.68 -6.60 -13.80
CA ASP A 10 7.94 -7.85 -13.72
C ASP A 10 8.67 -8.86 -12.81
N ARG A 11 10.00 -8.99 -12.96
CA ARG A 11 10.84 -9.79 -12.07
C ARG A 11 10.70 -9.32 -10.62
N THR A 12 10.88 -8.03 -10.34
CA THR A 12 10.75 -7.47 -8.99
C THR A 12 9.35 -7.68 -8.41
N SER A 13 8.29 -7.53 -9.22
CA SER A 13 6.91 -7.70 -8.75
C SER A 13 6.55 -9.13 -8.31
N ARG A 14 7.31 -10.13 -8.81
CA ARG A 14 7.12 -11.54 -8.46
C ARG A 14 7.88 -11.96 -7.20
N ASN A 15 8.82 -11.15 -6.74
CA ASN A 15 9.60 -11.46 -5.55
C ASN A 15 8.72 -11.32 -4.30
N LYS A 16 8.58 -12.42 -3.56
CA LYS A 16 7.86 -12.44 -2.28
C LYS A 16 8.62 -11.72 -1.17
N ILE A 17 9.95 -11.76 -1.24
CA ILE A 17 10.87 -11.09 -0.32
C ILE A 17 11.73 -10.19 -1.19
N ARG A 18 11.85 -8.91 -0.79
CA ARG A 18 12.61 -7.92 -1.53
C ARG A 18 14.11 -8.25 -1.49
N ASP A 19 14.72 -8.29 -2.67
CA ASP A 19 16.17 -8.36 -2.83
C ASP A 19 16.72 -6.98 -3.15
N TYR A 20 17.30 -6.31 -2.15
CA TYR A 20 17.83 -4.95 -2.29
C TYR A 20 19.02 -4.83 -3.27
N GLY A 21 19.65 -5.93 -3.67
CA GLY A 21 20.74 -5.92 -4.64
C GLY A 21 20.27 -5.85 -6.09
N VAL A 22 19.04 -6.29 -6.38
CA VAL A 22 18.53 -6.42 -7.76
C VAL A 22 17.13 -5.85 -7.97
N ASP A 23 16.35 -5.66 -6.92
CA ASP A 23 14.99 -5.15 -7.02
C ASP A 23 14.94 -3.64 -7.12
N VAL A 24 14.09 -3.17 -8.03
CA VAL A 24 13.75 -1.76 -8.15
C VAL A 24 12.62 -1.39 -7.19
N ASN A 25 12.48 -0.10 -6.89
CA ASN A 25 11.41 0.39 -6.03
C ASN A 25 10.63 1.54 -6.68
N GLN A 26 9.54 1.94 -6.05
CA GLN A 26 8.62 2.95 -6.57
C GLN A 26 9.25 4.33 -6.78
N TYR A 27 10.39 4.64 -6.16
CA TYR A 27 11.05 5.94 -6.33
C TYR A 27 11.61 6.12 -7.74
N ILE A 28 11.97 5.04 -8.43
CA ILE A 28 12.40 5.11 -9.83
C ILE A 28 11.25 5.62 -10.71
N CYS A 29 10.02 5.12 -10.49
CA CYS A 29 8.82 5.63 -11.15
C CYS A 29 8.58 7.12 -10.86
N SER A 30 8.74 7.53 -9.59
CA SER A 30 8.59 8.92 -9.16
C SER A 30 9.59 9.85 -9.84
N HIS A 31 10.88 9.49 -9.83
CA HIS A 31 11.92 10.29 -10.48
C HIS A 31 11.70 10.37 -11.99
N TRP A 32 11.38 9.25 -12.64
CA TRP A 32 11.06 9.26 -14.06
C TRP A 32 9.92 10.21 -14.40
N GLN A 33 8.82 10.20 -13.63
CA GLN A 33 7.69 11.11 -13.86
C GLN A 33 8.11 12.58 -13.73
N ILE A 34 8.97 12.91 -12.76
CA ILE A 34 9.49 14.28 -12.59
C ILE A 34 10.37 14.68 -13.79
N GLU A 35 11.38 13.87 -14.12
CA GLU A 35 12.35 14.19 -15.17
C GLU A 35 11.73 14.17 -16.58
N SER A 36 10.70 13.35 -16.79
CA SER A 36 9.92 13.32 -18.05
C SER A 36 8.79 14.36 -18.10
N ASN A 37 8.67 15.22 -17.08
CA ASN A 37 7.62 16.23 -16.96
C ASN A 37 6.19 15.62 -17.04
N GLN A 38 6.03 14.38 -16.55
CA GLN A 38 4.76 13.66 -16.42
C GLN A 38 4.23 13.64 -14.98
N PHE A 39 4.93 14.31 -14.05
CA PHE A 39 4.52 14.38 -12.66
C PHE A 39 3.18 15.13 -12.52
N PHE A 40 2.25 14.51 -11.79
CA PHE A 40 0.98 15.12 -11.41
C PHE A 40 0.82 15.10 -9.89
N PRO A 41 0.58 16.26 -9.24
CA PRO A 41 0.44 16.31 -7.79
C PRO A 41 -0.79 15.54 -7.32
N MET A 42 -0.61 14.68 -6.32
CA MET A 42 -1.72 14.01 -5.65
C MET A 42 -2.31 14.87 -4.53
N SER A 43 -3.61 14.72 -4.30
CA SER A 43 -4.27 15.36 -3.15
C SER A 43 -3.66 14.85 -1.84
N LYS A 44 -3.41 15.77 -0.91
CA LYS A 44 -2.98 15.41 0.46
C LYS A 44 -4.00 14.53 1.19
N ASN A 45 -5.26 14.52 0.74
CA ASN A 45 -6.33 13.72 1.34
C ASN A 45 -6.52 12.35 0.68
N PHE A 46 -5.67 11.96 -0.27
CA PHE A 46 -5.83 10.72 -1.04
C PHE A 46 -5.69 9.44 -0.19
N GLY A 47 -4.87 9.48 0.87
CA GLY A 47 -4.65 8.31 1.72
C GLY A 47 -4.40 8.66 3.18
N GLU A 48 -4.25 7.62 3.98
CA GLU A 48 -3.91 7.67 5.40
C GLU A 48 -2.87 6.57 5.72
N THR A 49 -1.98 6.85 6.66
CA THR A 49 -1.03 5.87 7.20
C THR A 49 -1.29 5.71 8.69
N ILE A 50 -1.40 4.47 9.15
CA ILE A 50 -1.59 4.13 10.57
C ILE A 50 -0.63 3.00 10.98
N GLY A 51 -0.33 2.90 12.27
CA GLY A 51 0.24 1.69 12.87
C GLY A 51 -0.84 0.65 13.13
N LEU A 52 -0.48 -0.64 13.19
CA LEU A 52 -1.39 -1.73 13.53
C LEU A 52 -2.06 -1.53 14.90
N ASN A 53 -1.42 -0.83 15.83
CA ASN A 53 -1.99 -0.52 17.14
C ASN A 53 -3.01 0.63 17.13
N GLN A 54 -3.29 1.23 15.97
CA GLN A 54 -4.23 2.33 15.79
C GLN A 54 -5.50 1.89 15.05
N VAL A 55 -5.92 0.64 15.28
CA VAL A 55 -7.11 0.03 14.66
C VAL A 55 -8.41 0.77 14.96
N ASP A 56 -8.47 1.50 16.06
CA ASP A 56 -9.57 2.39 16.44
C ASP A 56 -9.84 3.49 15.40
N LYS A 57 -8.84 3.86 14.58
CA LYS A 57 -8.99 4.86 13.53
C LYS A 57 -9.67 4.33 12.26
N LEU A 58 -9.74 3.01 12.07
CA LEU A 58 -10.20 2.41 10.80
C LEU A 58 -11.61 2.81 10.44
N ASP A 59 -12.54 2.83 11.40
CA ASP A 59 -13.92 3.19 11.15
C ASP A 59 -14.07 4.60 10.58
N ARG A 60 -13.29 5.55 11.10
CA ARG A 60 -13.27 6.91 10.59
C ARG A 60 -12.69 6.95 9.18
N ILE A 61 -11.62 6.21 8.93
CA ILE A 61 -10.93 6.18 7.64
C ILE A 61 -11.85 5.58 6.56
N PHE A 62 -12.49 4.44 6.85
CA PHE A 62 -13.36 3.77 5.87
C PHE A 62 -14.65 4.54 5.58
N LYS A 63 -15.15 5.35 6.53
CA LYS A 63 -16.29 6.25 6.28
C LYS A 63 -15.90 7.49 5.46
N ASP A 64 -14.62 7.84 5.38
CA ASP A 64 -14.15 8.98 4.59
C ASP A 64 -13.94 8.59 3.12
N LYS A 65 -14.94 8.92 2.29
CA LYS A 65 -14.93 8.69 0.84
C LYS A 65 -13.78 9.36 0.08
N HIS A 66 -13.05 10.30 0.68
CA HIS A 66 -11.88 10.93 0.05
C HIS A 66 -10.62 10.06 0.17
N LYS A 67 -10.58 9.18 1.17
CA LYS A 67 -9.48 8.24 1.40
C LYS A 67 -9.64 7.05 0.46
N ARG A 68 -8.65 6.88 -0.43
CA ARG A 68 -8.60 5.80 -1.43
C ARG A 68 -7.45 4.82 -1.18
N LEU A 69 -6.54 5.16 -0.26
CA LEU A 69 -5.38 4.37 0.10
C LEU A 69 -5.22 4.33 1.62
N LEU A 70 -5.05 3.14 2.17
CA LEU A 70 -4.68 2.93 3.56
C LEU A 70 -3.34 2.18 3.58
N CYS A 71 -2.34 2.75 4.25
CA CYS A 71 -1.08 2.08 4.55
C CYS A 71 -1.05 1.71 6.02
N VAL A 72 -0.89 0.42 6.32
CA VAL A 72 -0.80 -0.10 7.68
C VAL A 72 0.61 -0.63 7.87
N ASN A 73 1.32 -0.07 8.84
CA ASN A 73 2.67 -0.53 9.21
C ASN A 73 2.62 -1.35 10.49
N ASP A 74 3.58 -2.25 10.64
CA ASP A 74 3.86 -2.91 11.91
C ASP A 74 4.39 -1.91 12.93
N ASP A 75 3.96 -2.06 14.18
CA ASP A 75 4.50 -1.32 15.32
C ASP A 75 5.54 -2.19 16.03
N GLY A 76 6.54 -1.56 16.65
CA GLY A 76 7.58 -2.29 17.38
C GLY A 76 7.07 -3.09 18.60
N ASP A 77 5.86 -2.78 19.06
CA ASP A 77 5.13 -3.51 20.11
C ASP A 77 3.91 -4.20 19.48
N PHE A 78 4.11 -5.43 19.01
CA PHE A 78 3.07 -6.17 18.30
C PHE A 78 1.96 -6.62 19.26
N ASN A 79 0.74 -6.15 19.03
CA ASN A 79 -0.45 -6.60 19.74
C ASN A 79 -1.33 -7.49 18.85
N GLU A 80 -1.45 -8.77 19.22
CA GLU A 80 -2.24 -9.76 18.48
C GLU A 80 -3.74 -9.44 18.45
N GLU A 81 -4.30 -8.86 19.52
CA GLU A 81 -5.72 -8.48 19.59
C GLU A 81 -6.04 -7.41 18.54
N ASN A 82 -5.13 -6.45 18.36
CA ASN A 82 -5.27 -5.43 17.32
C ASN A 82 -5.25 -6.06 15.91
N LEU A 83 -4.41 -7.07 15.67
CA LEU A 83 -4.40 -7.79 14.39
C LEU A 83 -5.72 -8.53 14.15
N ILE A 84 -6.28 -9.18 15.17
CA ILE A 84 -7.58 -9.86 15.08
C ILE A 84 -8.68 -8.85 14.77
N HIS A 85 -8.69 -7.72 15.49
CA HIS A 85 -9.68 -6.66 15.28
C HIS A 85 -9.58 -6.03 13.88
N PHE A 86 -8.35 -5.78 13.41
CA PHE A 86 -8.09 -5.30 12.05
C PHE A 86 -8.69 -6.24 10.99
N LYS A 87 -8.48 -7.55 11.13
CA LYS A 87 -9.04 -8.57 10.22
C LYS A 87 -10.57 -8.62 10.25
N GLN A 88 -11.18 -8.46 11.44
CA GLN A 88 -12.64 -8.41 11.57
C GLN A 88 -13.21 -7.22 10.79
N ILE A 89 -12.67 -6.02 11.00
CA ILE A 89 -13.12 -4.82 10.28
C ILE A 89 -12.91 -4.97 8.77
N LEU A 90 -11.77 -5.49 8.32
CA LEU A 90 -11.55 -5.71 6.89
C LEU A 90 -12.58 -6.68 6.28
N ASN A 91 -12.95 -7.76 6.98
CA ASN A 91 -13.97 -8.69 6.50
C ASN A 91 -15.37 -8.06 6.44
N GLU A 92 -15.68 -7.11 7.31
CA GLU A 92 -16.95 -6.38 7.28
C GLU A 92 -17.04 -5.45 6.06
N TYR A 93 -15.99 -4.68 5.77
CA TYR A 93 -15.97 -3.73 4.64
C TYR A 93 -15.68 -4.40 3.29
N TYR A 94 -14.87 -5.45 3.28
CA TYR A 94 -14.43 -6.19 2.09
C TYR A 94 -14.68 -7.69 2.24
N PRO A 95 -15.96 -8.12 2.31
CA PRO A 95 -16.32 -9.53 2.53
C PRO A 95 -15.96 -10.45 1.37
N LYS A 96 -15.66 -9.88 0.20
CA LYS A 96 -15.22 -10.62 -0.99
C LYS A 96 -13.73 -10.39 -1.15
N LYS A 97 -12.99 -11.49 -1.25
CA LYS A 97 -11.56 -11.47 -1.58
C LYS A 97 -11.30 -10.64 -2.83
N SER A 98 -10.21 -9.89 -2.80
CA SER A 98 -9.67 -9.23 -3.99
C SER A 98 -9.29 -10.25 -5.06
N ALA A 99 -9.32 -9.86 -6.34
CA ALA A 99 -8.80 -10.67 -7.44
C ALA A 99 -7.29 -10.97 -7.31
N TYR A 100 -6.59 -10.22 -6.45
CA TYR A 100 -5.16 -10.40 -6.14
C TYR A 100 -4.91 -11.24 -4.89
N GLU A 101 -5.94 -11.58 -4.12
CA GLU A 101 -5.84 -12.49 -2.99
C GLU A 101 -5.95 -13.94 -3.49
N LYS A 102 -4.93 -14.75 -3.22
CA LYS A 102 -4.93 -16.19 -3.52
C LYS A 102 -5.60 -17.01 -2.42
#